data_AF-A0A354T592-F1
#
_entry.id   AF-A0A354T592-F1
#
_cell.length_a   1.000
_cell.length_b   1.000
_cell.length_c   1.000
_cell.angle_alpha   90.00
_cell.angle_beta   90.00
_cell.angle_gamma   90.00
#
_symmetry.space_group_name_H-M   'P 1'
#
loop_
_entity.id
_entity.type
_entity.pdbx_description
1 polymer ?
#
loop_
_entity_poly.entity_id
_entity_poly.type
_entity_poly.pdbx_seq_one_letter_code
_entity_poly.pdbx_strand_id
1 'polypeptide(L)' 'MIADDINDLWDARPFCPFEIAMANGETYTVTSPKLILLSPSRLHLVTPGDRLHILALNQINRVTVMEGGHPTTSAAVERQ' A
#
# COMPACT_ATOMS: atom_id res chain seq x y z
N MET A 1 -6.81 11.94 -2.47
CA MET A 1 -6.10 11.42 -3.67
C MET A 1 -5.17 10.32 -3.19
N ILE A 2 -4.67 9.42 -4.04
CA ILE A 2 -3.84 8.28 -3.59
C ILE A 2 -2.64 8.70 -2.73
N ALA A 3 -2.07 9.89 -2.96
CA ALA A 3 -1.00 10.45 -2.15
C ALA A 3 -1.45 10.82 -0.73
N ASP A 4 -2.67 11.36 -0.58
CA ASP A 4 -3.29 11.65 0.71
C ASP A 4 -3.58 10.34 1.45
N ASP A 5 -4.14 9.34 0.77
CA ASP A 5 -4.43 8.02 1.36
C ASP A 5 -3.14 7.35 1.90
N ILE A 6 -2.04 7.45 1.14
CA ILE A 6 -0.72 6.96 1.59
C ILE A 6 -0.19 7.77 2.78
N ASN A 7 -0.37 9.10 2.77
CA ASN A 7 0.05 9.96 3.88
C ASN A 7 -0.74 9.65 5.15
N ASP A 8 -2.05 9.48 5.06
CA ASP A 8 -2.90 9.11 6.20
C ASP A 8 -2.46 7.77 6.81
N LEU A 9 -2.18 6.77 5.97
CA LEU A 9 -1.69 5.46 6.43
C LEU A 9 -0.27 5.52 7.00
N TRP A 10 0.58 6.40 6.48
CA TRP A 10 1.93 6.63 6.97
C TRP A 10 1.96 7.37 8.31
N ASP A 11 1.07 8.36 8.49
CA ASP A 11 0.95 9.14 9.72
C ASP A 11 0.19 8.40 10.82
N ALA A 12 -0.66 7.42 10.48
CA ALA A 12 -1.42 6.61 11.43
C ALA A 12 -0.58 6.10 12.61
N ARG A 13 -1.11 6.27 13.83
CA ARG A 13 -0.53 5.76 15.09
C ARG A 13 -1.58 4.97 15.87
N PRO A 14 -1.40 3.65 16.09
CA PRO A 14 -0.28 2.83 15.64
C PRO A 14 -0.22 2.71 14.11
N PHE A 15 0.97 2.48 13.56
CA PHE A 15 1.13 2.28 12.12
C PHE A 15 0.38 1.04 11.66
N CYS A 16 -0.38 1.18 10.57
CA CYS A 16 -1.10 0.08 9.94
C CYS A 16 -0.38 -0.32 8.66
N PRO A 17 0.13 -1.57 8.55
CA PRO A 17 0.68 -2.08 7.29
C PRO A 17 -0.34 -2.01 6.17
N PHE A 18 0.11 -1.77 4.95
CA PHE A 18 -0.76 -1.66 3.79
C PHE A 18 -0.10 -2.20 2.52
N GLU A 19 -0.93 -2.55 1.54
CA GLU A 19 -0.53 -3.00 0.22
C GLU A 19 -0.83 -1.94 -0.84
N ILE A 20 0.06 -1.83 -1.81
CA ILE A 20 -0.03 -0.94 -2.96
C ILE A 20 -0.16 -1.80 -4.20
N ALA A 21 -1.30 -1.67 -4.90
CA ALA A 21 -1.54 -2.32 -6.17
C ALA A 21 -1.28 -1.34 -7.32
N MET A 22 -0.38 -1.70 -8.23
CA MET A 22 -0.02 -0.93 -9.41
C MET A 22 -0.93 -1.26 -10.60
N ALA A 23 -1.04 -0.32 -11.54
CA ALA A 23 -1.83 -0.50 -12.76
C ALA A 23 -1.32 -1.63 -13.68
N ASN A 24 -0.04 -1.98 -13.57
CA ASN A 24 0.57 -3.11 -14.28
C ASN A 24 0.32 -4.48 -13.62
N GLY A 25 -0.43 -4.52 -12.51
CA GLY A 25 -0.73 -5.73 -11.76
C GLY A 25 0.30 -6.09 -10.68
N GLU A 26 1.39 -5.35 -10.53
CA GLU A 26 2.35 -5.56 -9.44
C GLU A 26 1.76 -5.11 -8.11
N THR A 27 2.11 -5.83 -7.04
CA THR A 27 1.68 -5.52 -5.67
C THR A 27 2.88 -5.38 -4.75
N TYR A 28 2.86 -4.36 -3.90
CA TYR A 28 3.94 -4.05 -2.98
C TYR A 28 3.41 -3.89 -1.56
N THR A 29 4.04 -4.56 -0.60
CA THR A 29 3.64 -4.49 0.81
C THR A 29 4.52 -3.52 1.59
N VAL A 30 3.89 -2.63 2.36
CA VAL A 30 4.53 -1.69 3.28
C VAL A 30 4.26 -2.14 4.70
N THR A 31 5.26 -2.75 5.34
CA THR A 31 5.15 -3.28 6.71
C THR A 31 5.64 -2.31 7.78
N SER A 32 6.31 -1.23 7.38
CA SER A 32 6.89 -0.25 8.30
C SER A 32 6.95 1.13 7.66
N PRO A 33 6.67 2.21 8.41
CA PRO A 33 6.71 3.57 7.89
C PRO A 33 8.14 4.02 7.55
N LYS A 34 9.17 3.29 8.01
CA LYS A 34 10.58 3.57 7.73
C LYS A 34 11.03 3.07 6.35
N LEU A 35 10.23 2.22 5.71
CA LEU A 35 10.56 1.63 4.41
C LEU A 35 10.08 2.49 3.24
N ILE A 36 9.36 3.58 3.53
CA ILE A 36 8.79 4.44 2.51
C ILE A 36 9.25 5.88 2.64
N LEU A 37 9.39 6.54 1.50
CA LEU A 37 9.54 7.98 1.38
C LEU A 37 8.59 8.48 0.29
N LEU A 38 7.63 9.30 0.68
CA LEU A 38 6.70 9.93 -0.26
C LEU A 38 7.29 11.24 -0.78
N SER A 39 7.33 11.37 -2.11
CA SER A 39 7.65 12.59 -2.84
C SER A 39 6.42 13.05 -3.62
N PRO A 40 6.36 14.30 -4.12
CA PRO A 40 5.14 14.87 -4.72
C PRO A 40 4.49 14.05 -5.83
N SER A 41 5.28 13.26 -6.58
CA SER A 41 4.78 12.43 -7.69
C SER A 41 5.21 10.96 -7.61
N ARG A 42 5.97 10.58 -6.58
CA ARG A 42 6.61 9.27 -6.49
C ARG A 42 6.59 8.75 -5.06
N LEU A 43 6.45 7.45 -4.92
CA LEU A 43 6.70 6.73 -3.69
C LEU A 43 7.97 5.91 -3.83
N HIS A 44 8.91 6.13 -2.92
CA HIS A 44 10.12 5.34 -2.81
C HIS A 44 9.87 4.25 -1.77
N LEU A 45 10.01 2.99 -2.15
CA LEU A 45 9.77 1.83 -1.29
C LEU A 45 11.01 0.95 -1.24
N VAL A 46 11.47 0.64 -0.03
CA VAL A 46 12.52 -0.35 0.21
C VAL A 46 11.88 -1.68 0.58
N THR A 47 12.11 -2.71 -0.24
CA THR A 47 11.59 -4.07 -0.01
C THR A 47 12.64 -4.96 0.68
N PRO A 48 12.24 -6.10 1.26
CA PRO A 48 13.20 -7.10 1.76
C PRO A 48 14.23 -7.46 0.70
N GLY A 49 15.51 -7.53 1.09
CA GLY A 49 16.63 -7.69 0.17
C GLY A 49 17.27 -6.38 -0.30
N ASP A 50 16.99 -5.26 0.39
CA ASP A 50 17.60 -3.94 0.18
C ASP A 50 17.37 -3.36 -1.23
N ARG A 51 16.24 -3.70 -1.83
CA ARG A 51 15.86 -3.21 -3.17
C ARG A 51 15.01 -1.96 -3.05
N LEU A 52 15.41 -0.90 -3.75
CA LEU A 52 14.65 0.33 -3.87
C LEU A 52 13.74 0.29 -5.11
N HIS A 53 12.44 0.42 -4.89
CA HIS A 53 11.43 0.58 -5.92
C HIS A 53 10.94 2.03 -5.93
N ILE A 54 10.86 2.64 -7.11
CA ILE A 54 10.35 4.00 -7.29
C ILE A 54 9.02 3.89 -8.05
N LEU A 55 7.92 4.02 -7.32
CA LEU A 55 6.56 3.87 -7.83
C LEU A 55 6.00 5.25 -8.21
N ALA A 56 5.50 5.40 -9.42
CA ALA A 56 4.83 6.63 -9.82
C ALA A 56 3.40 6.66 -9.23
N LEU A 57 3.03 7.73 -8.52
CA LEU A 57 1.74 7.79 -7.81
C LEU A 57 0.55 7.70 -8.77
N ASN A 58 0.68 8.20 -9.99
CA ASN A 58 -0.34 8.09 -11.04
C ASN A 58 -0.48 6.68 -11.63
N GLN A 59 0.39 5.74 -11.27
CA GLN A 59 0.33 4.33 -11.66
C GLN A 59 -0.16 3.45 -10.51
N ILE A 60 -0.42 4.02 -9.33
CA ILE A 60 -1.03 3.29 -8.22
C ILE A 60 -2.53 3.24 -8.48
N ASN A 61 -3.04 2.02 -8.61
CA ASN A 61 -4.46 1.76 -8.82
C ASN A 61 -5.23 1.76 -7.50
N ARG A 62 -4.64 1.17 -6.45
CA ARG A 62 -5.28 1.05 -5.13
C ARG A 62 -4.26 0.92 -4.01
N VAL A 63 -4.63 1.41 -2.83
CA VAL A 63 -3.94 1.15 -1.57
C VAL A 63 -4.93 0.50 -0.61
N THR A 64 -4.52 -0.57 0.07
CA THR A 64 -5.40 -1.36 0.95
C THR A 64 -4.69 -1.64 2.27
N VAL A 65 -5.35 -1.36 3.40
CA VAL A 65 -4.81 -1.71 4.72
C VAL A 65 -4.76 -3.22 4.87
N MET A 66 -3.63 -3.72 5.35
CA MET A 66 -3.48 -5.12 5.72
C MET A 66 -3.92 -5.28 7.17
N GLU A 67 -5.20 -5.56 7.39
CA GLU A 67 -5.65 -6.06 8.68
C GLU A 67 -5.03 -7.45 8.90
N GLY A 68 -4.56 -7.70 10.13
CA GLY A 68 -3.75 -8.87 10.46
C GLY A 68 -4.30 -10.19 9.91
N GLY A 69 -3.59 -10.76 8.95
CA GLY A 69 -3.60 -12.20 8.69
C GLY A 69 -4.85 -12.85 8.09
N HIS A 70 -5.73 -12.12 7.40
CA HIS A 70 -6.70 -12.76 6.50
C HIS A 70 -7.01 -11.86 5.30
N PRO A 71 -6.88 -12.33 4.05
CA PRO A 71 -7.59 -11.70 2.95
C PRO A 71 -9.08 -11.96 3.16
N THR A 72 -9.79 -11.07 3.84
CA THR A 72 -11.24 -10.97 3.69
C THR A 72 -11.50 -10.45 2.29
N THR A 73 -11.47 -11.37 1.33
CA THR A 73 -12.39 -11.32 0.20
C THR A 73 -13.78 -11.23 0.82
N SER A 74 -14.25 -10.00 0.93
CA SER A 74 -15.65 -9.67 1.13
C SER A 74 -16.40 -10.12 -0.13
N ALA A 75 -16.57 -11.44 -0.27
CA ALA A 75 -17.65 -12.02 -1.04
C ALA A 75 -18.87 -11.98 -0.14
N ALA A 76 -19.55 -10.83 -0.16
CA ALA A 76 -20.89 -10.74 0.35
C ALA A 76 -21.79 -11.70 -0.45
N VAL A 77 -22.32 -12.70 0.25
CA VAL A 77 -23.69 -13.23 0.18
C VAL A 77 -24.33 -13.30 -1.22
N GLU A 78 -24.61 -14.53 -1.66
CA GLU A 78 -25.99 -14.84 -2.06
C GLU A 78 -26.37 -16.24 -1.58
N ARG A 79 -27.44 -16.29 -0.78
CA ARG A 79 -28.08 -17.49 -0.28
C ARG A 79 -28.96 -18.05 -1.39
N GLN A 80 -28.93 -19.37 -1.61
CA GLN A 80 -30.11 -20.23 -1.77
C GLN A 80 -29.73 -21.71 -1.84
#